data_AF-A0A914DXP5-F1
#
_entry.id   AF-A0A914DXP5-F1
#
_cell.length_a   1.000
_cell.length_b   1.000
_cell.length_c   1.000
_cell.angle_alpha   90.00
_cell.angle_beta   90.00
_cell.angle_gamma   90.00
#
_symmetry.space_group_name_H-M   'P 1'
#
loop_
_entity.id
_entity.type
_entity.pdbx_description
1 polymer ?
#
loop_
_entity_poly.entity_id
_entity_poly.type
_entity_poly.pdbx_seq_one_letter_code
_entity_poly.pdbx_strand_id
1 'polypeptide(L)' 'MLRDDFRVRPRNVQAVIGSRAIMECSPPRGVPEPVVTWKKDEKELRIQDDNRISIHPAGNLIIEN' A
#
# COMPACT_ATOMS: atom_id res chain seq x y z
N MET A 1 -20.50 -3.57 7.84
CA MET A 1 -20.43 -2.39 6.96
C MET A 1 -19.06 -1.75 7.11
N LEU A 2 -18.37 -1.44 6.02
CA LEU A 2 -17.10 -0.71 6.04
C LEU A 2 -17.37 0.73 6.52
N ARG A 3 -16.54 1.30 7.39
CA ARG A 3 -16.65 2.74 7.69
C ARG A 3 -16.13 3.55 6.48
N ASP A 4 -16.61 4.79 6.30
CA ASP A 4 -16.24 5.59 5.12
C ASP A 4 -14.86 6.27 5.25
N ASP A 5 -14.39 6.48 6.48
CA ASP A 5 -13.16 7.23 6.72
C ASP A 5 -11.91 6.34 6.70
N PHE A 6 -11.11 6.50 5.63
CA PHE A 6 -9.73 6.05 5.61
C PHE A 6 -8.97 6.73 6.74
N ARG A 7 -8.31 5.93 7.60
CA ARG A 7 -7.48 6.47 8.68
C ARG A 7 -6.22 7.12 8.14
N VAL A 8 -5.64 6.53 7.10
CA VAL A 8 -4.51 7.09 6.36
C VAL A 8 -4.74 6.84 4.88
N ARG A 9 -4.72 7.92 4.10
CA ARG A 9 -4.76 7.87 2.65
C ARG A 9 -3.34 7.93 2.10
N PRO A 10 -3.03 7.16 1.05
CA PRO A 10 -1.72 7.22 0.42
C PRO A 10 -1.47 8.60 -0.19
N ARG A 11 -0.23 9.05 -0.12
CA ARG A 11 0.25 10.33 -0.62
C ARG A 11 1.51 10.12 -1.45
N ASN A 12 1.88 11.14 -2.22
CA ASN A 12 3.13 11.13 -2.96
C ASN A 12 4.32 11.08 -2.01
N VAL A 13 5.26 10.19 -2.29
CA VAL A 13 6.50 9.99 -1.51
C VAL A 13 7.68 10.27 -2.43
N GLN A 14 8.61 11.12 -1.98
CA GLN A 14 9.92 11.27 -2.59
C GLN A 14 10.91 10.40 -1.83
N ALA A 15 11.70 9.61 -2.56
CA ALA A 15 12.71 8.74 -1.99
C ALA A 15 14.06 8.99 -2.66
N VAL A 16 15.14 8.73 -1.92
CA VAL A 16 16.51 8.78 -2.45
C VAL A 16 16.77 7.49 -3.23
N ILE A 17 17.56 7.58 -4.30
CA ILE A 17 18.00 6.39 -5.05
C ILE A 17 18.71 5.42 -4.10
N GLY A 18 18.34 4.14 -4.16
CA GLY A 18 18.90 3.11 -3.29
C GLY A 18 18.26 3.02 -1.90
N SER A 19 17.33 3.93 -1.57
CA SER A 19 16.61 3.90 -0.30
C SER A 19 15.27 3.19 -0.40
N ARG A 20 14.81 2.64 0.72
CA ARG A 20 13.46 2.08 0.88
C ARG A 20 12.40 3.18 0.81
N ALA A 21 11.34 2.96 0.03
CA ALA A 21 10.17 3.83 -0.02
C ALA A 21 8.96 3.14 0.62
N ILE A 22 8.17 3.90 1.40
CA ILE A 22 6.94 3.40 2.04
C ILE A 22 5.81 4.35 1.68
N MET A 23 4.77 3.82 1.04
CA MET A 23 3.51 4.54 0.84
C MET A 23 2.50 4.07 1.88
N GLU A 24 2.24 4.93 2.86
CA GLU A 24 1.37 4.62 3.98
C GLU A 24 -0.10 4.54 3.58
N CYS A 25 -0.81 3.54 4.09
CA CYS A 25 -2.23 3.36 3.92
C CYS A 25 -2.81 2.69 5.16
N SER A 26 -3.98 3.15 5.61
CA SER A 26 -4.73 2.48 6.67
C SER A 26 -6.21 2.47 6.31
N PRO A 27 -6.76 1.31 5.89
CA PRO A 27 -8.13 1.21 5.41
C PRO A 27 -9.12 1.40 6.57
N PRO A 28 -10.36 1.84 6.31
CA PRO A 28 -11.38 1.93 7.35
C PRO A 28 -11.60 0.58 8.03
N ARG A 29 -11.96 0.56 9.33
CA ARG A 29 -12.25 -0.70 10.02
C ARG A 29 -13.50 -1.34 9.41
N GLY A 30 -13.45 -2.65 9.21
CA GLY A 30 -14.54 -3.46 8.68
C GLY A 30 -14.58 -4.82 9.36
N VAL A 31 -15.73 -5.49 9.26
CA VAL A 31 -15.86 -6.91 9.60
C VAL A 31 -16.47 -7.62 8.38
N PRO A 32 -15.74 -8.57 7.73
CA PRO A 32 -14.35 -8.96 8.05
C PRO A 32 -13.34 -7.82 7.84
N GLU A 33 -12.12 -8.00 8.35
CA GLU A 33 -11.00 -7.08 8.12
C GLU A 33 -10.86 -6.78 6.61
N PRO A 34 -10.68 -5.51 6.22
CA PRO A 34 -10.53 -5.15 4.82
C PRO A 34 -9.19 -5.63 4.25
N VAL A 35 -9.18 -5.94 2.95
CA VAL A 35 -7.96 -6.24 2.20
C VAL A 35 -7.57 -5.00 1.39
N VAL A 36 -6.29 -4.64 1.44
CA VAL A 36 -5.73 -3.52 0.67
C VAL A 36 -5.00 -4.05 -0.56
N THR A 37 -5.32 -3.48 -1.72
CA THR A 37 -4.59 -3.70 -2.97
C THR A 37 -4.03 -2.39 -3.49
N TRP A 38 -2.96 -2.46 -4.27
CA TRP A 38 -2.30 -1.30 -4.85
C TRP A 38 -2.34 -1.37 -6.37
N LYS A 39 -2.38 -0.20 -7.00
CA LYS A 39 -2.26 -0.06 -8.45
C LYS A 39 -1.05 0.79 -8.80
N LYS A 40 -0.40 0.44 -9.90
CA LYS A 40 0.64 1.24 -10.56
C LYS A 40 0.22 1.43 -12.00
N ASP A 41 0.15 2.67 -12.45
CA ASP A 41 -0.22 3.03 -13.82
C ASP A 41 -1.55 2.37 -14.25
N GLU A 42 -2.59 2.50 -13.40
CA GLU A 42 -3.93 1.90 -13.55
C GLU A 42 -3.99 0.36 -13.52
N LYS A 43 -2.85 -0.33 -13.49
CA LYS A 43 -2.78 -1.78 -13.41
C LYS A 43 -2.63 -2.24 -11.96
N GLU A 44 -3.30 -3.34 -11.61
CA GLU A 44 -3.09 -3.99 -10.31
C GLU A 44 -1.63 -4.38 -10.12
N LEU A 45 -1.07 -3.97 -8.98
CA LEU A 45 0.31 -4.25 -8.63
C LEU A 45 0.39 -5.68 -8.10
N ARG A 46 1.06 -6.55 -8.84
CA ARG A 46 1.31 -7.93 -8.44
C ARG A 46 2.66 -8.01 -7.77
N ILE A 47 2.66 -8.36 -6.48
CA ILE A 47 3.89 -8.56 -5.69
C ILE A 47 4.80 -9.67 -6.25
N GLN A 48 4.27 -10.54 -7.11
CA GLN A 48 5.02 -11.60 -7.77
C GLN A 48 5.85 -11.08 -8.95
N ASP A 49 5.50 -9.91 -9.51
CA ASP A 49 6.15 -9.34 -10.69
C ASP A 49 7.47 -8.61 -10.33
N ASP A 50 7.65 -8.19 -9.05
CA ASP A 50 8.85 -7.49 -8.56
C ASP A 50 9.13 -7.88 -7.11
N ASN A 51 10.28 -8.52 -6.87
CA ASN A 51 10.69 -9.02 -5.55
C ASN A 51 11.00 -7.90 -4.53
N ARG A 52 11.14 -6.66 -5.00
CA ARG A 52 11.36 -5.49 -4.13
C ARG A 52 10.05 -4.96 -3.54
N ILE A 53 8.91 -5.46 -4.01
CA ILE A 53 7.60 -4.95 -3.62
C ILE A 53 6.95 -5.87 -2.59
N SER A 54 6.48 -5.29 -1.49
CA SER A 54 5.67 -6.01 -0.50
C SER A 54 4.54 -5.13 0.05
N ILE A 55 3.47 -5.77 0.51
CA ILE A 55 2.33 -5.09 1.15
C ILE A 55 2.31 -5.52 2.62
N HIS A 56 2.50 -4.56 3.51
CA HIS A 56 2.40 -4.78 4.95
C HIS A 56 0.94 -5.11 5.34
N PRO A 57 0.67 -5.97 6.35
CA PRO A 57 -0.69 -6.30 6.76
C PRO A 57 -1.59 -5.10 7.08
N ALA A 58 -1.01 -3.99 7.53
CA ALA A 58 -1.75 -2.74 7.77
C ALA A 58 -2.21 -2.02 6.49
N GLY A 59 -1.72 -2.42 5.31
CA GLY A 59 -2.04 -1.85 4.00
C GLY A 59 -0.92 -1.07 3.32
N ASN A 60 0.19 -0.80 4.02
CA ASN A 60 1.31 -0.01 3.47
C ASN A 60 1.98 -0.75 2.31
N LEU A 61 2.27 -0.02 1.23
CA LEU A 61 3.13 -0.51 0.16
C LEU A 61 4.58 -0.18 0.47
N ILE A 62 5.43 -1.20 0.43
CA ILE A 62 6.86 -1.10 0.71
C ILE A 62 7.61 -1.46 -0.57
N ILE A 63 8.55 -0.59 -0.95
CA ILE A 63 9.48 -0.81 -2.06
C ILE A 63 10.89 -0.81 -1.47
N GLU A 64 11.54 -1.96 -1.51
CA GLU A 64 12.93 -2.16 -1.11
C GLU A 64 13.89 -1.85 -2.29
N ASN A 65 15.18 -1.73 -2.00
CA ASN A 65 16.22 -1.59 -3.02
C ASN A 65 16.88 -2.94 -3.32
#